data_AF-A0ABD1FSZ3-F1
#
_entry.id   AF-A0ABD1FSZ3-F1
#
_cell.length_a   1.000
_cell.length_b   1.000
_cell.length_c   1.000
_cell.angle_alpha   90.00
_cell.angle_beta   90.00
_cell.angle_gamma   90.00
#
_symmetry.space_group_name_H-M   'P 1'
#
loop_
_entity.id
_entity.type
_entity.pdbx_description
1 polymer ?
#
loop_
_entity_poly.entity_id
_entity_poly.type
_entity_poly.pdbx_seq_one_letter_code
_entity_poly.pdbx_strand_id
1 'polypeptide(L)'
;MVLPTKFRSSFALTTVYNNRNIDSLKNPRFYRDSDIQVVKEKSVSVILLAGGKGKRMGASMPKQYLPLLGQPIAFYSFYTFSRMPEVKEIIS
;
A
#
# COMPACT_ATOMS: atom_id res chain seq x y z
N MET A 1 16.33 -6.42 -23.34
CA MET A 1 14.86 -6.56 -23.23
C MET A 1 14.41 -5.71 -22.06
N VAL A 2 13.84 -4.54 -22.35
CA VAL A 2 13.64 -3.43 -21.41
C VAL A 2 12.28 -3.56 -20.73
N LEU A 3 12.25 -3.53 -19.40
CA LEU A 3 11.01 -3.51 -18.61
C LEU A 3 10.21 -2.24 -18.92
N PRO A 4 8.87 -2.31 -19.08
CA PRO A 4 8.06 -1.12 -19.32
C PRO A 4 8.02 -0.25 -18.05
N THR A 5 8.77 0.86 -18.10
CA THR A 5 8.62 2.01 -17.23
C THR A 5 7.28 2.67 -17.51
N LYS A 6 6.21 2.30 -16.78
CA LYS A 6 5.01 3.11 -16.50
C LYS A 6 3.90 2.22 -15.91
N PHE A 7 4.04 1.84 -14.65
CA PHE A 7 2.87 1.61 -13.80
C PHE A 7 2.73 2.85 -12.92
N ARG A 8 2.02 3.86 -13.45
CA ARG A 8 1.68 5.07 -12.68
C ARG A 8 0.70 4.66 -11.59
N SER A 9 1.16 4.70 -10.34
CA SER A 9 0.30 4.57 -9.17
C SER A 9 -0.73 5.70 -9.19
N SER A 10 -1.93 5.37 -9.65
CA SER A 10 -3.10 6.25 -9.70
C SER A 10 -4.11 5.73 -8.69
N PHE A 11 -3.83 5.85 -7.40
CA PHE A 11 -4.83 5.66 -6.36
C PHE A 11 -4.42 6.53 -5.16
N ALA A 12 -4.77 7.82 -5.21
CA ALA A 12 -5.11 8.71 -4.09
C ALA A 12 -4.24 8.76 -2.80
N LEU A 13 -3.04 8.16 -2.75
CA LEU A 13 -2.18 8.10 -1.56
C LEU A 13 -1.04 9.13 -1.57
N THR A 14 -0.91 9.92 -2.63
CA THR A 14 0.05 11.03 -2.69
C THR A 14 -0.29 12.15 -1.70
N THR A 15 -1.48 12.15 -1.09
CA THR A 15 -1.94 13.23 -0.19
C THR A 15 -1.18 13.34 1.14
N VAL A 16 -0.40 12.33 1.57
CA VAL A 16 0.23 12.37 2.92
C VAL A 16 1.76 12.23 2.90
N TYR A 17 2.41 12.13 1.74
CA TYR A 17 3.88 12.02 1.67
C TYR A 17 4.55 13.30 1.19
N ASN A 18 4.65 14.31 2.07
CA ASN A 18 5.72 15.30 2.01
C ASN A 18 5.92 16.05 3.35
N ASN A 19 6.27 15.34 4.43
CA ASN A 19 6.63 16.01 5.68
C ASN A 19 8.10 16.43 5.72
N ARG A 20 8.45 17.44 4.90
CA ARG A 20 9.54 18.39 5.17
C ARG A 20 9.10 19.73 4.57
N ASN A 21 8.62 20.65 5.42
CA ASN A 21 8.10 22.00 5.12
C ASN A 21 6.55 22.14 4.97
N ILE A 22 5.75 21.69 5.95
CA ILE A 22 4.30 22.02 6.08
C ILE A 22 4.06 22.94 7.30
N ASP A 23 5.01 23.82 7.62
CA ASP A 23 4.78 24.88 8.61
C ASP A 23 4.39 26.22 7.95
N SER A 24 4.59 26.34 6.63
CA SER A 24 4.42 27.58 5.86
C SER A 24 3.08 27.71 5.11
N LEU A 25 2.23 26.66 5.11
CA LEU A 25 0.96 26.62 4.35
C LEU A 25 -0.30 26.46 5.21
N LYS A 26 -0.23 26.68 6.52
CA LYS A 26 -1.41 26.63 7.39
C LYS A 26 -2.22 27.93 7.29
N ASN A 27 -3.17 28.00 6.36
CA ASN A 27 -4.22 29.02 6.39
C ASN A 27 -5.21 28.64 7.53
N PRO A 28 -5.33 29.44 8.61
CA PRO A 28 -5.89 28.99 9.89
C PRO A 28 -7.42 28.84 9.94
N ARG A 29 -8.15 28.98 8.83
CA ARG A 29 -9.62 29.16 8.86
C ARG A 29 -10.47 27.99 8.38
N PHE A 30 -9.91 26.84 7.98
CA PHE A 30 -10.74 25.78 7.36
C PHE A 30 -10.46 24.33 7.77
N TYR A 31 -9.59 24.07 8.75
CA TYR A 31 -9.40 22.70 9.25
C TYR A 31 -9.58 22.67 10.77
N ARG A 32 -10.67 22.07 11.25
CA ARG A 32 -10.81 21.76 12.67
C ARG A 32 -9.78 20.66 12.99
N ASP A 33 -8.80 21.02 13.80
CA ASP A 33 -7.67 20.19 14.24
C ASP A 33 -8.10 18.93 15.03
N SER A 34 -9.39 18.79 15.35
CA SER A 34 -9.93 17.80 16.28
C SER A 34 -10.10 16.38 15.74
N ASP A 35 -10.04 16.16 14.41
CA ASP A 35 -10.37 14.85 13.80
C ASP A 35 -9.23 14.22 12.97
N ILE A 36 -8.04 14.86 12.84
CA ILE A 36 -6.87 14.18 12.26
C ILE A 36 -6.21 13.33 13.35
N GLN A 37 -6.52 12.03 13.35
CA GLN A 37 -5.69 11.07 14.05
C GLN A 37 -4.54 10.63 13.14
N VAL A 38 -3.34 11.17 13.40
CA VAL A 38 -2.12 10.74 12.72
C VAL A 38 -1.72 9.36 13.25
N VAL A 39 -1.63 8.37 12.36
CA VAL A 39 -1.12 7.04 12.71
C VAL A 39 0.39 7.14 12.93
N LYS A 40 0.87 6.62 14.05
CA LYS A 40 2.29 6.64 14.40
C LYS A 40 3.10 5.74 13.47
N GLU A 41 4.33 6.14 13.17
CA GLU A 41 5.27 5.27 12.45
C GLU A 41 5.46 3.94 13.18
N LYS A 42 5.60 2.86 12.41
CA LYS A 42 5.81 1.49 12.92
C LYS A 42 4.81 1.08 14.02
N SER A 43 3.56 1.54 13.95
CA SER A 43 2.51 1.17 14.91
C SER A 43 1.49 0.18 14.35
N VAL A 44 1.59 -0.21 13.08
CA VAL A 44 0.59 -1.07 12.41
C VAL A 44 1.20 -2.42 12.05
N SER A 45 0.49 -3.49 12.36
CA SER A 45 0.79 -4.85 11.87
C SER A 45 -0.25 -5.25 10.81
N VAL A 46 0.21 -5.79 9.69
CA VAL A 46 -0.65 -6.19 8.56
C VAL A 46 -0.74 -7.70 8.49
N ILE A 47 -1.94 -8.24 8.31
CA ILE A 47 -2.18 -9.67 8.06
C ILE A 47 -2.60 -9.86 6.60
N LEU A 48 -1.76 -10.53 5.82
CA LEU A 48 -2.00 -10.87 4.42
C LEU A 48 -2.58 -12.28 4.31
N LEU A 49 -3.90 -12.39 4.32
CA LEU A 49 -4.58 -13.67 4.16
C LEU A 49 -4.46 -14.19 2.73
N ALA A 50 -3.47 -15.06 2.49
CA ALA A 50 -3.20 -15.66 1.18
C ALA A 50 -3.43 -17.18 1.15
N GLY A 51 -4.15 -17.77 2.12
CA GLY A 51 -4.38 -19.23 2.21
C GLY A 51 -5.45 -19.81 1.28
N GLY A 52 -6.11 -18.98 0.46
CA GLY A 52 -7.20 -19.42 -0.43
C GLY A 52 -6.72 -20.31 -1.59
N LYS A 53 -7.56 -21.24 -2.05
CA LYS A 53 -7.27 -22.10 -3.23
C LYS A 53 -7.56 -21.43 -4.58
N GLY A 54 -8.29 -20.32 -4.62
CA GLY A 54 -8.59 -19.60 -5.87
C GLY A 54 -9.45 -20.35 -6.89
N LYS A 55 -10.26 -21.36 -6.51
CA LYS A 55 -11.04 -22.22 -7.42
C LYS A 55 -11.83 -21.48 -8.52
N ARG A 56 -12.42 -20.32 -8.21
CA ARG A 56 -13.19 -19.51 -9.19
C ARG A 56 -12.33 -18.92 -10.31
N MET A 57 -11.01 -18.88 -10.14
CA MET A 57 -10.07 -18.41 -11.17
C MET A 57 -9.75 -19.47 -12.22
N GLY A 58 -10.16 -20.74 -12.00
CA GLY A 58 -9.94 -21.82 -12.96
C GLY A 58 -8.47 -22.18 -13.21
N ALA A 59 -7.55 -21.71 -12.38
CA ALA A 59 -6.12 -21.97 -12.53
C ALA A 59 -5.66 -23.21 -11.76
N SER A 60 -4.59 -23.83 -12.22
CA SER A 60 -3.97 -25.01 -11.58
C SER A 60 -3.25 -24.69 -10.28
N MET A 61 -2.78 -23.44 -10.12
CA MET A 61 -2.13 -22.95 -8.91
C MET A 61 -3.03 -21.98 -8.14
N PRO A 62 -2.87 -21.89 -6.79
CA PRO A 62 -3.57 -20.88 -6.00
C PRO A 62 -3.34 -19.46 -6.52
N LYS A 63 -4.40 -18.65 -6.51
CA LYS A 63 -4.41 -17.33 -7.16
C LYS A 63 -3.25 -16.42 -6.73
N GLN A 64 -2.90 -16.44 -5.46
CA GLN A 64 -1.85 -15.61 -4.86
C GLN A 64 -0.47 -15.79 -5.53
N TYR A 65 -0.22 -16.96 -6.12
CA TYR A 65 1.03 -17.29 -6.81
C TYR A 65 0.97 -17.08 -8.32
N LEU A 66 -0.22 -16.86 -8.88
CA LEU A 66 -0.33 -16.61 -10.32
C LEU A 66 0.46 -15.35 -10.69
N PRO A 67 1.23 -15.40 -11.80
CA PRO A 67 1.95 -14.23 -12.28
C PRO A 67 0.97 -13.23 -12.88
N LEU A 68 1.03 -11.99 -12.40
CA LEU A 68 0.47 -10.81 -13.03
C LEU A 68 1.65 -9.95 -13.46
N LEU A 69 1.77 -9.64 -14.75
CA LEU A 69 2.91 -8.87 -15.31
C LEU A 69 4.29 -9.42 -14.90
N GLY A 70 4.41 -10.74 -14.77
CA GLY A 70 5.67 -11.41 -14.39
C GLY A 70 5.97 -11.48 -12.89
N GLN A 71 5.07 -10.98 -12.02
CA GLN A 71 5.22 -11.09 -10.57
C GLN A 71 4.00 -11.78 -9.92
N PRO A 72 4.17 -12.58 -8.86
CA PRO A 72 3.04 -13.18 -8.14
C PRO A 72 2.06 -12.12 -7.64
N ILE A 73 0.76 -12.38 -7.74
CA ILE A 73 -0.29 -11.42 -7.34
C ILE A 73 -0.11 -10.94 -5.88
N ALA A 74 0.25 -11.83 -4.94
CA ALA A 74 0.44 -11.44 -3.54
C ALA A 74 1.60 -10.45 -3.34
N PHE A 75 2.58 -10.43 -4.26
CA PHE A 75 3.73 -9.56 -4.16
C PHE A 75 3.35 -8.07 -4.27
N TYR A 76 2.32 -7.74 -5.05
CA TYR A 76 1.82 -6.38 -5.18
C TYR A 76 1.28 -5.83 -3.86
N SER A 77 0.52 -6.65 -3.12
CA SER A 77 0.03 -6.28 -1.78
C SER A 77 1.19 -6.11 -0.81
N PHE A 78 2.09 -7.09 -0.76
CA PHE A 78 3.27 -7.03 0.10
C PHE A 78 4.13 -5.78 -0.17
N TYR A 79 4.40 -5.48 -1.44
CA TYR A 79 5.17 -4.31 -1.85
C TYR A 79 4.51 -2.99 -1.48
N THR A 80 3.17 -2.94 -1.54
CA THR A 80 2.42 -1.75 -1.16
C THR A 80 2.55 -1.48 0.34
N PHE A 81 2.30 -2.49 1.18
CA PHE A 81 2.38 -2.33 2.64
C PHE A 81 3.81 -2.15 3.14
N SER A 82 4.81 -2.77 2.50
CA SER A 82 6.21 -2.63 2.93
C SER A 82 6.78 -1.22 2.72
N ARG A 83 6.15 -0.42 1.85
CA ARG A 83 6.52 0.98 1.60
C ARG A 83 5.84 1.99 2.51
N MET A 84 4.90 1.54 3.35
CA MET A 84 4.20 2.42 4.29
C MET A 84 5.02 2.58 5.59
N PRO A 85 5.37 3.81 6.01
CA PRO A 85 6.16 4.04 7.23
C PRO A 85 5.44 3.60 8.52
N GLU A 86 4.11 3.60 8.50
CA GLU A 86 3.25 3.17 9.62
C GLU A 86 3.34 1.66 9.86
N VAL A 87 3.64 0.88 8.82
CA VAL A 87 3.67 -0.59 8.88
C VAL A 87 4.98 -1.06 9.51
N LYS A 88 4.85 -1.72 10.65
CA LYS A 88 5.92 -2.37 11.40
C LYS A 88 6.27 -3.73 10.81
N GLU A 89 5.25 -4.55 10.60
CA GLU A 89 5.40 -5.94 10.19
C GLU A 89 4.24 -6.39 9.31
N ILE A 90 4.52 -7.42 8.51
CA ILE A 90 3.55 -8.05 7.62
C ILE A 90 3.62 -9.55 7.90
N ILE A 91 2.49 -10.13 8.30
CA ILE A 91 2.31 -11.54 8.59
C ILE A 91 1.47 -12.14 7.46
N SER A 92 1.94 -13.20 6.82
CA SER A 92 1.26 -13.86 5.69
C SER A 92 0.98 -15.33 5.97
#